data_AF-A0A2E1UKZ9-F1
#
_entry.id   AF-A0A2E1UKZ9-F1
#
_cell.length_a   1.000
_cell.length_b   1.000
_cell.length_c   1.000
_cell.angle_alpha   90.00
_cell.angle_beta   90.00
_cell.angle_gamma   90.00
#
_symmetry.space_group_name_H-M   'P 1'
#
loop_
_entity.id
_entity.type
_entity.pdbx_description
1 polymer ?
#
loop_
_entity_poly.entity_id
_entity_poly.type
_entity_poly.pdbx_seq_one_letter_code
_entity_poly.pdbx_strand_id
1 'polypeptide(L)'
;MLVHITKKSSNAKTGKMPVTTTEESSCPSTCTHLQSGGCYAKSGPVSWHWNKVSQGLRGGTWDELTSYVSNLKAGQLWRHNQAGDFFSTEQGDKEYIRLDLLKSLVDANKSSGAKGYTYTHHELHTHNLEAVKYCNNNGFTVNASCESMTQADSAMAQGVPAVCVVDNS
;
A
#
# COMPACT_ATOMS: atom_id res chain seq x y z
N MET A 1 -1.56 -14.84 0.04
CA MET A 1 -1.52 -13.65 -0.83
C MET A 1 -2.92 -13.32 -1.29
N LEU A 2 -3.62 -12.50 -0.50
CA LEU A 2 -4.99 -12.11 -0.76
C LEU A 2 -5.08 -10.59 -0.90
N VAL A 3 -5.75 -10.15 -1.97
CA VAL A 3 -6.11 -8.74 -2.17
C VAL A 3 -7.56 -8.64 -2.54
N HIS A 4 -8.31 -7.80 -1.84
CA HIS A 4 -9.70 -7.52 -2.16
C HIS A 4 -9.85 -6.16 -2.84
N ILE A 5 -10.62 -6.12 -3.92
CA ILE A 5 -10.91 -4.91 -4.69
C ILE A 5 -12.28 -4.36 -4.28
N THR A 6 -12.29 -3.15 -3.73
CA THR A 6 -13.51 -2.37 -3.54
C THR A 6 -13.62 -1.36 -4.67
N LYS A 7 -14.37 -1.72 -5.72
CA LYS A 7 -14.50 -0.92 -6.95
C LYS A 7 -15.04 0.50 -6.72
N LYS A 8 -15.84 0.68 -5.68
CA LYS A 8 -16.44 1.96 -5.28
C LYS A 8 -16.46 2.05 -3.77
N SER A 9 -15.49 2.76 -3.21
CA SER A 9 -15.37 2.91 -1.75
C SER A 9 -16.52 3.73 -1.14
N SER A 10 -16.91 3.36 0.08
CA SER A 10 -17.80 4.15 0.95
C SER A 10 -17.02 4.90 2.04
N ASN A 11 -15.68 4.79 2.06
CA ASN A 11 -14.83 5.48 3.01
C ASN A 11 -14.80 6.98 2.68
N ALA A 12 -15.26 7.81 3.62
CA ALA A 12 -15.30 9.26 3.45
C ALA A 12 -13.94 9.88 3.10
N LYS A 13 -12.83 9.31 3.60
CA LYS A 13 -11.46 9.78 3.33
C LYS A 13 -11.04 9.60 1.87
N THR A 14 -11.56 8.57 1.20
CA THR A 14 -11.23 8.26 -0.20
C THR A 14 -12.33 8.71 -1.16
N GLY A 15 -13.53 9.01 -0.66
CA GLY A 15 -14.71 9.15 -1.50
C GLY A 15 -14.98 7.86 -2.29
N LYS A 16 -15.63 7.99 -3.45
CA LYS A 16 -16.13 6.87 -4.27
C LYS A 16 -15.08 6.25 -5.19
N MET A 17 -13.78 6.52 -4.99
CA MET A 17 -12.73 5.93 -5.83
C MET A 17 -12.53 4.43 -5.58
N PRO A 18 -11.94 3.69 -6.54
CA PRO A 18 -11.51 2.32 -6.32
C PRO A 18 -10.41 2.26 -5.26
N VAL A 19 -10.51 1.27 -4.38
CA VAL A 19 -9.51 1.00 -3.35
C VAL A 19 -9.28 -0.50 -3.21
N THR A 20 -8.12 -0.90 -2.72
CA THR A 20 -7.82 -2.31 -2.43
C THR A 20 -7.47 -2.52 -0.96
N THR A 21 -7.65 -3.74 -0.48
CA THR A 21 -7.26 -4.19 0.86
C THR A 21 -6.43 -5.45 0.73
N THR A 22 -5.20 -5.43 1.24
CA THR A 22 -4.31 -6.59 1.26
C THR A 22 -4.37 -7.24 2.64
N GLU A 23 -4.26 -8.57 2.71
CA GLU A 23 -4.20 -9.33 3.97
C GLU A 23 -3.20 -8.76 4.98
N GLU A 24 -3.49 -8.93 6.27
CA GLU A 24 -2.69 -8.37 7.37
C GLU A 24 -1.22 -8.80 7.34
N SER A 25 -0.93 -10.02 6.89
CA SER A 25 0.44 -10.54 6.76
C SER A 25 1.28 -9.82 5.70
N SER A 26 0.71 -8.90 4.93
CA SER A 26 1.49 -8.01 4.06
C SER A 26 2.12 -6.83 4.79
N CYS A 27 1.67 -6.51 5.99
CA CYS A 27 2.25 -5.40 6.75
C CYS A 27 3.62 -5.78 7.30
N PRO A 28 4.61 -4.87 7.23
CA PRO A 28 5.92 -5.15 7.80
C PRO A 28 5.83 -5.30 9.32
N SER A 29 6.64 -6.22 9.83
CA SER A 29 6.82 -6.48 11.26
C SER A 29 7.30 -5.24 12.03
N THR A 30 7.96 -4.30 11.35
CA THR A 30 8.46 -3.03 11.90
C THR A 30 7.40 -1.94 12.03
N CYS A 31 6.17 -2.16 11.54
CA CYS A 31 5.10 -1.16 11.61
C CYS A 31 4.72 -0.82 13.06
N THR A 32 5.11 0.38 13.53
CA THR A 32 4.86 0.84 14.90
C THR A 32 3.38 0.87 15.25
N HIS A 33 2.50 1.20 14.29
CA HIS A 33 1.07 1.21 14.54
C HIS A 33 0.47 -0.17 14.79
N LEU A 34 1.01 -1.23 14.18
CA LEU A 34 0.58 -2.59 14.49
C LEU A 34 1.12 -3.05 15.84
N GLN A 35 2.38 -2.77 16.13
CA GLN A 35 3.03 -3.13 17.39
C GLN A 35 2.38 -2.45 18.61
N SER A 36 2.04 -1.16 18.47
CA SER A 36 1.41 -0.35 19.54
C SER A 36 -0.10 -0.54 19.66
N GLY A 37 -0.75 -1.23 18.73
CA GLY A 37 -2.21 -1.31 18.64
C GLY A 37 -2.88 -0.04 18.11
N GLY A 38 -2.12 0.99 17.68
CA GLY A 38 -2.63 2.23 17.10
C GLY A 38 -3.08 2.13 15.63
N CYS A 39 -3.00 0.95 15.00
CA CYS A 39 -3.35 0.77 13.59
C CYS A 39 -4.82 1.07 13.33
N TYR A 40 -5.09 2.09 12.51
CA TYR A 40 -6.45 2.49 12.16
C TYR A 40 -7.25 1.33 11.54
N ALA A 41 -6.58 0.43 10.79
CA ALA A 41 -7.20 -0.71 10.15
C ALA A 41 -7.68 -1.79 11.15
N LYS A 42 -7.24 -1.73 12.42
CA LYS A 42 -7.74 -2.57 13.52
C LYS A 42 -9.01 -2.01 14.19
N SER A 43 -9.51 -0.86 13.76
CA SER A 43 -10.70 -0.21 14.34
C SER A 43 -11.91 -0.15 13.40
N GLY A 44 -13.12 -0.12 13.96
CA GLY A 44 -14.36 0.14 13.22
C GLY A 44 -14.68 -0.83 12.06
N PRO A 45 -15.52 -0.41 11.10
CA PRO A 45 -15.93 -1.27 9.97
C PRO A 45 -14.79 -1.74 9.08
N VAL A 46 -13.68 -0.99 9.01
CA VAL A 46 -12.50 -1.40 8.23
C VAL A 46 -11.86 -2.64 8.83
N SER A 47 -11.85 -2.80 10.16
CA SER A 47 -11.27 -3.98 10.80
C SER A 47 -12.03 -5.25 10.48
N TRP A 48 -13.37 -5.21 10.45
CA TRP A 48 -14.18 -6.35 10.03
C TRP A 48 -13.93 -6.73 8.57
N HIS A 49 -13.77 -5.73 7.70
CA HIS A 49 -13.43 -5.99 6.31
C HIS A 49 -12.03 -6.60 6.19
N TRP A 50 -11.04 -6.03 6.86
CA TRP A 50 -9.65 -6.45 6.79
C TRP A 50 -9.46 -7.85 7.38
N ASN A 51 -10.17 -8.18 8.46
CA ASN A 51 -10.19 -9.52 9.05
C ASN A 51 -10.76 -10.55 8.06
N LYS A 52 -11.88 -10.24 7.40
CA LYS A 52 -12.43 -11.13 6.35
C LYS A 52 -11.46 -11.34 5.19
N VAL A 53 -10.68 -10.33 4.81
CA VAL A 53 -9.63 -10.50 3.78
C VAL A 53 -8.52 -11.39 4.30
N SER A 54 -8.02 -11.13 5.50
CA SER A 54 -6.90 -11.87 6.10
C SER A 54 -7.25 -13.34 6.41
N GLN A 55 -8.54 -13.65 6.63
CA GLN A 55 -9.04 -15.02 6.81
C GLN A 55 -9.40 -15.72 5.49
N GLY A 56 -9.23 -15.08 4.33
CA GLY A 56 -9.63 -15.67 3.05
C GLY A 56 -11.15 -15.74 2.81
N LEU A 57 -11.95 -15.08 3.65
CA LEU A 57 -13.40 -14.98 3.47
C LEU A 57 -13.80 -13.93 2.42
N ARG A 58 -12.86 -13.05 2.07
CA ARG A 58 -12.93 -12.07 1.00
C ARG A 58 -11.56 -11.96 0.34
N GLY A 59 -11.53 -11.61 -0.93
CA GLY A 59 -10.28 -11.41 -1.65
C GLY A 59 -10.32 -12.08 -3.00
N GLY A 60 -9.30 -11.79 -3.77
CA GLY A 60 -8.99 -12.39 -5.05
C GLY A 60 -7.49 -12.61 -5.17
N THR A 61 -7.10 -13.10 -6.33
CA THR A 61 -5.70 -13.31 -6.68
C THR A 61 -5.02 -11.99 -7.05
N TRP A 62 -3.68 -12.01 -7.07
CA TRP A 62 -2.92 -10.86 -7.58
C TRP A 62 -3.15 -10.63 -9.08
N ASP A 63 -3.40 -11.69 -9.85
CA ASP A 63 -3.71 -11.59 -11.28
C ASP A 63 -5.07 -10.92 -11.52
N GLU A 64 -6.06 -11.18 -10.66
CA GLU A 64 -7.34 -10.47 -10.69
C GLU A 64 -7.17 -8.98 -10.36
N LEU A 65 -6.27 -8.63 -9.43
CA LEU A 65 -5.91 -7.25 -9.13
C LEU A 65 -5.27 -6.55 -10.34
N THR A 66 -4.20 -7.11 -10.90
CA THR A 66 -3.48 -6.47 -12.01
C THR A 66 -4.37 -6.39 -13.26
N SER A 67 -5.20 -7.41 -13.51
CA SER A 67 -6.21 -7.38 -14.58
C SER A 67 -7.27 -6.29 -14.36
N TYR A 68 -7.71 -6.08 -13.13
CA TYR A 68 -8.64 -4.99 -12.82
C TYR A 68 -7.98 -3.61 -13.04
N VAL A 69 -6.75 -3.43 -12.56
CA VAL A 69 -6.02 -2.17 -12.64
C VAL A 69 -5.69 -1.78 -14.09
N SER A 70 -5.35 -2.76 -14.94
CA SER A 70 -5.08 -2.53 -16.38
C SER A 70 -6.33 -2.15 -17.18
N ASN A 71 -7.52 -2.40 -16.62
CA ASN A 71 -8.81 -2.03 -17.22
C ASN A 71 -9.44 -0.77 -16.60
N LEU A 72 -8.74 -0.07 -15.70
CA LEU A 72 -9.20 1.22 -15.19
C LEU A 72 -9.21 2.26 -16.32
N LYS A 73 -10.08 3.26 -16.19
CA LYS A 73 -10.11 4.38 -17.14
C LYS A 73 -8.82 5.20 -17.00
N ALA A 74 -8.29 5.68 -18.11
CA ALA A 74 -7.17 6.62 -18.08
C ALA A 74 -7.50 7.83 -17.19
N GLY A 75 -6.55 8.23 -16.35
CA GLY A 75 -6.75 9.29 -15.36
C GLY A 75 -7.53 8.88 -14.11
N GLN A 76 -8.03 7.64 -14.00
CA GLN A 76 -8.72 7.17 -12.80
C GLN A 76 -7.77 7.20 -11.60
N LEU A 77 -8.08 8.05 -10.63
CA LEU A 77 -7.45 8.01 -9.30
C LEU A 77 -7.92 6.76 -8.55
N TRP A 78 -6.99 6.00 -7.98
CA TRP A 78 -7.30 4.85 -7.15
C TRP A 78 -6.22 4.64 -6.08
N ARG A 79 -6.59 3.97 -5.00
CA ARG A 79 -5.68 3.76 -3.86
C ARG A 79 -5.41 2.28 -3.63
N HIS A 80 -4.16 1.88 -3.80
CA HIS A 80 -3.60 0.71 -3.12
C HIS A 80 -3.06 1.20 -1.76
N ASN A 81 -3.01 0.44 -0.69
CA ASN A 81 -4.21 -0.13 -0.07
C ASN A 81 -4.88 0.86 0.90
N GLN A 82 -6.16 0.60 1.23
CA GLN A 82 -6.76 1.16 2.44
C GLN A 82 -6.21 0.44 3.69
N ALA A 83 -6.02 -0.88 3.66
CA ALA A 83 -5.40 -1.65 4.73
C ALA A 83 -4.50 -2.75 4.14
N GLY A 84 -3.45 -3.12 4.88
CA GLY A 84 -2.34 -3.91 4.34
C GLY A 84 -1.25 -3.04 3.71
N ASP A 85 -0.14 -3.67 3.32
CA ASP A 85 1.03 -3.04 2.69
C ASP A 85 1.49 -3.87 1.47
N PHE A 86 2.70 -3.63 0.94
CA PHE A 86 3.30 -4.49 -0.08
C PHE A 86 3.65 -5.86 0.49
N PHE A 87 3.46 -6.91 -0.30
CA PHE A 87 4.00 -8.23 0.03
C PHE A 87 5.53 -8.17 0.06
N SER A 88 6.12 -8.78 1.09
CA SER A 88 7.55 -8.91 1.31
C SER A 88 7.96 -10.37 1.46
N THR A 89 9.27 -10.60 1.42
CA THR A 89 9.92 -11.83 1.91
C THR A 89 10.95 -11.46 2.95
N GLU A 90 11.05 -12.27 4.00
CA GLU A 90 12.07 -12.10 5.03
C GLU A 90 13.41 -12.70 4.56
N GLN A 91 14.48 -11.97 4.79
CA GLN A 91 15.85 -12.46 4.67
C GLN A 91 16.68 -11.87 5.80
N GLY A 92 17.01 -12.72 6.78
CA GLY A 92 17.69 -12.26 8.00
C GLY A 92 16.77 -11.41 8.86
N ASP A 93 17.22 -10.22 9.22
CA ASP A 93 16.50 -9.23 10.04
C ASP A 93 15.68 -8.24 9.21
N LYS A 94 15.60 -8.42 7.89
CA LYS A 94 14.96 -7.47 6.96
C LYS A 94 13.87 -8.10 6.12
N GLU A 95 12.91 -7.25 5.78
CA GLU A 95 11.80 -7.57 4.89
C GLU A 95 12.00 -6.88 3.54
N TYR A 96 12.01 -7.68 2.47
CA TYR A 96 12.29 -7.23 1.12
C TYR A 96 11.00 -7.23 0.31
N ILE A 97 10.58 -6.06 -0.18
CA ILE A 97 9.41 -5.94 -1.05
C ILE A 97 9.56 -6.85 -2.28
N ARG A 98 8.50 -7.60 -2.57
CA ARG A 98 8.40 -8.52 -3.71
C ARG A 98 8.31 -7.75 -5.03
N LEU A 99 9.45 -7.63 -5.71
CA LEU A 99 9.58 -6.85 -6.95
C LEU A 99 8.74 -7.38 -8.10
N ASP A 100 8.48 -8.69 -8.18
CA ASP A 100 7.62 -9.31 -9.19
C ASP A 100 6.16 -8.81 -9.07
N LEU A 101 5.65 -8.74 -7.85
CA LEU A 101 4.31 -8.26 -7.56
C LEU A 101 4.23 -6.74 -7.75
N LEU A 102 5.20 -6.00 -7.20
CA LEU A 102 5.27 -4.55 -7.34
C LEU A 102 5.35 -4.11 -8.81
N LYS A 103 6.23 -4.73 -9.62
CA LYS A 103 6.37 -4.39 -11.05
C LYS A 103 5.10 -4.69 -11.84
N SER A 104 4.47 -5.85 -11.62
CA SER A 104 3.22 -6.19 -12.32
C SER A 104 2.07 -5.22 -12.00
N LEU A 105 2.01 -4.69 -10.77
CA LEU A 105 1.05 -3.65 -10.40
C LEU A 105 1.35 -2.30 -11.08
N VAL A 106 2.63 -1.91 -11.11
CA VAL A 106 3.09 -0.69 -11.79
C VAL A 106 2.79 -0.76 -13.28
N ASP A 107 3.07 -1.89 -13.93
CA ASP A 107 2.80 -2.12 -15.35
C ASP A 107 1.29 -2.09 -15.66
N ALA A 108 0.46 -2.69 -14.79
CA ALA A 108 -0.99 -2.62 -14.91
C ALA A 108 -1.50 -1.17 -14.78
N ASN A 109 -0.99 -0.40 -13.82
CA ASN A 109 -1.35 1.00 -13.64
C ASN A 109 -0.92 1.87 -14.83
N LYS A 110 0.28 1.62 -15.35
CA LYS A 110 0.84 2.33 -16.50
C LYS A 110 0.06 2.03 -17.78
N SER A 111 -0.30 0.76 -18.00
CA SER A 111 -1.03 0.34 -19.20
C SER A 111 -2.44 0.92 -19.28
N SER A 112 -3.15 1.05 -18.15
CA SER A 112 -4.45 1.73 -18.11
C SER A 112 -4.37 3.25 -18.18
N GLY A 113 -3.19 3.83 -17.92
CA GLY A 113 -3.03 5.27 -17.71
C GLY A 113 -3.70 5.78 -16.44
N ALA A 114 -4.01 4.89 -15.49
CA ALA A 114 -4.57 5.25 -14.19
C ALA A 114 -3.55 6.00 -13.32
N LYS A 115 -4.06 6.63 -12.26
CA LYS A 115 -3.26 7.41 -11.29
C LYS A 115 -3.31 6.71 -9.94
N GLY A 116 -2.67 5.55 -9.85
CA GLY A 116 -2.58 4.78 -8.62
C GLY A 116 -1.62 5.40 -7.62
N TYR A 117 -1.99 5.33 -6.34
CA TYR A 117 -1.08 5.65 -5.25
C TYR A 117 -1.24 4.73 -4.04
N THR A 118 -0.22 4.67 -3.19
CA THR A 118 -0.21 3.98 -1.91
C THR A 118 0.71 4.62 -0.88
N TYR A 119 0.64 4.07 0.32
CA TYR A 119 1.53 4.32 1.43
C TYR A 119 2.24 3.01 1.78
N THR A 120 3.45 3.10 2.32
CA THR A 120 4.17 1.94 2.84
C THR A 120 4.86 2.27 4.16
N HIS A 121 4.88 1.33 5.10
CA HIS A 121 5.70 1.36 6.32
C HIS A 121 6.94 0.45 6.20
N HIS A 122 7.17 -0.16 5.03
CA HIS A 122 8.39 -0.97 4.82
C HIS A 122 9.63 -0.12 5.03
N GLU A 123 10.61 -0.66 5.74
CA GLU A 123 11.87 0.04 6.00
C GLU A 123 12.54 0.40 4.66
N LEU A 124 12.95 1.67 4.51
CA LEU A 124 13.59 2.18 3.30
C LEU A 124 15.10 1.89 3.25
N HIS A 125 15.49 0.64 3.49
CA HIS A 125 16.84 0.20 3.12
C HIS A 125 16.98 0.12 1.59
N THR A 126 18.21 0.01 1.07
CA THR A 126 18.53 0.15 -0.35
C THR A 126 17.56 -0.56 -1.31
N HIS A 127 17.25 -1.84 -1.08
CA HIS A 127 16.32 -2.60 -1.93
C HIS A 127 14.90 -2.00 -1.96
N ASN A 128 14.30 -1.76 -0.79
CA ASN A 128 12.94 -1.21 -0.71
C ASN A 128 12.89 0.23 -1.21
N LEU A 129 13.90 1.04 -0.92
CA LEU A 129 14.04 2.40 -1.42
C LEU A 129 14.02 2.44 -2.95
N GLU A 130 14.82 1.60 -3.60
CA GLU A 130 14.87 1.54 -5.07
C GLU A 130 13.58 0.96 -5.67
N ALA A 131 12.90 0.04 -4.97
CA ALA A 131 11.57 -0.44 -5.37
C ALA A 131 10.53 0.70 -5.36
N VAL A 132 10.54 1.53 -4.32
CA VAL A 132 9.66 2.69 -4.17
C VAL A 132 9.97 3.75 -5.23
N LYS A 133 11.24 4.06 -5.48
CA LYS A 133 11.66 4.97 -6.57
C LYS A 133 11.21 4.44 -7.93
N TYR A 134 11.34 3.13 -8.17
CA TYR A 134 10.88 2.52 -9.42
C TYR A 134 9.37 2.76 -9.64
N CYS A 135 8.53 2.57 -8.62
CA CYS A 135 7.10 2.87 -8.70
C CYS A 135 6.85 4.33 -9.09
N ASN A 136 7.46 5.25 -8.34
CA ASN A 136 7.27 6.69 -8.52
C ASN A 136 7.72 7.16 -9.92
N ASN A 137 8.84 6.63 -10.42
CA ASN A 137 9.35 6.91 -11.76
C ASN A 137 8.51 6.29 -12.90
N ASN A 138 7.62 5.35 -12.58
CA ASN A 138 6.79 4.65 -13.56
C ASN A 138 5.28 4.93 -13.40
N GLY A 139 4.92 6.02 -12.71
CA GLY A 139 3.56 6.55 -12.69
C GLY A 139 2.64 5.93 -11.64
N PHE A 140 3.19 5.18 -10.67
CA PHE A 140 2.47 4.68 -9.51
C PHE A 140 3.06 5.30 -8.24
N THR A 141 2.31 6.18 -7.58
CA THR A 141 2.86 6.99 -6.48
C THR A 141 2.93 6.19 -5.18
N VAL A 142 4.11 6.02 -4.62
CA VAL A 142 4.32 5.35 -3.33
C VAL A 142 4.93 6.34 -2.35
N ASN A 143 4.19 6.61 -1.28
CA ASN A 143 4.60 7.52 -0.22
C ASN A 143 5.14 6.72 0.97
N ALA A 144 6.30 7.10 1.48
CA ALA A 144 6.81 6.60 2.74
C ALA A 144 5.89 7.07 3.88
N SER A 145 5.45 6.16 4.74
CA SER A 145 4.71 6.49 5.96
C SER A 145 5.70 6.73 7.08
N CYS A 146 5.57 7.87 7.75
CA CYS A 146 6.50 8.31 8.78
C CYS A 146 5.76 8.71 10.06
N GLU A 147 6.40 8.44 11.18
CA GLU A 147 5.89 8.68 12.54
C GLU A 147 6.41 10.01 13.11
N SER A 148 7.34 10.66 12.41
CA SER A 148 7.94 11.94 12.79
C SER A 148 8.37 12.75 11.58
N MET A 149 8.44 14.07 11.75
CA MET A 149 8.93 14.99 10.71
C MET A 149 10.36 14.65 10.28
N THR A 150 11.22 14.24 11.22
CA THR A 150 12.60 13.81 10.94
C THR A 150 12.65 12.60 10.00
N GLN A 151 11.77 11.61 10.20
CA GLN A 151 11.68 10.46 9.28
C GLN A 151 11.18 10.89 7.90
N ALA A 152 10.20 11.80 7.84
CA ALA A 152 9.70 12.34 6.59
C ALA A 152 10.79 13.10 5.81
N ASP A 153 11.55 13.97 6.48
CA ASP A 153 12.69 14.67 5.90
C ASP A 153 13.76 13.70 5.38
N SER A 154 14.05 12.64 6.15
CA SER A 154 15.00 11.60 5.75
C SER A 154 14.54 10.84 4.50
N ALA A 155 13.26 10.47 4.41
CA ALA A 155 12.70 9.80 3.23
C ALA A 155 12.72 10.73 2.00
N MET A 156 12.37 12.01 2.17
CA MET A 156 12.42 13.01 1.10
C MET A 156 13.85 13.27 0.61
N ALA A 157 14.83 13.34 1.52
CA ALA A 157 16.24 13.46 1.18
C ALA A 157 16.76 12.26 0.37
N GLN A 158 16.15 11.09 0.54
CA GLN A 158 16.42 9.89 -0.26
C GLN A 158 15.68 9.85 -1.60
N GLY A 159 14.91 10.89 -1.94
CA GLY A 159 14.22 11.02 -3.22
C GLY A 159 12.87 10.32 -3.29
N VAL A 160 12.24 10.06 -2.16
CA VAL A 160 10.92 9.42 -2.07
C VAL A 160 9.93 10.37 -1.38
N PRO A 161 8.70 10.55 -1.92
CA PRO A 161 7.69 11.36 -1.25
C PRO A 161 7.31 10.70 0.08
N ALA A 162 7.06 11.51 1.10
CA ALA A 162 6.75 11.03 2.44
C ALA A 162 5.46 11.67 2.97
N VAL A 163 4.80 10.96 3.88
CA VAL A 163 3.72 11.49 4.70
C VAL A 163 4.04 11.24 6.16
N CYS A 164 3.74 12.22 7.01
CA CYS A 164 3.91 12.10 8.44
C CYS A 164 2.54 12.03 9.11
N VAL A 165 2.35 11.11 10.05
CA VAL A 165 1.23 11.21 10.99
C VAL A 165 1.40 12.48 11.82
N VAL A 166 0.31 13.21 12.00
CA VAL A 166 0.28 14.41 12.85
C VAL A 166 -0.44 14.07 14.14
N ASP A 167 0.04 14.64 15.23
CA ASP A 167 -0.66 14.59 16.49
C ASP A 167 -2.05 15.23 16.34
N ASN A 168 -3.07 14.55 16.87
CA ASN A 168 -4.45 15.02 16.86
C ASN A 168 -5.00 15.24 18.28
N SER A 169 -4.12 15.26 19.29
CA SER A 169 -4.45 15.62 20.67
C SER A 169 -4.77 17.10 20.85
#